data_AF-A0A3M2RGA2-F1
#
_entry.id   AF-A0A3M2RGA2-F1
#
_cell.length_a   1.000
_cell.length_b   1.000
_cell.length_c   1.000
_cell.angle_alpha   90.00
_cell.angle_beta   90.00
_cell.angle_gamma   90.00
#
_symmetry.space_group_name_H-M   'P 1'
#
loop_
_entity.id
_entity.type
_entity.pdbx_description
1 polymer ?
#
loop_
_entity_poly.entity_id
_entity_poly.type
_entity_poly.pdbx_seq_one_letter_code
_entity_poly.pdbx_strand_id
1 'polypeptide(L)'
;MHAQTVNPKDTLQQKRLITRGAFFLLFLLAPVLNIFRYDLTETHFVLFGFPLSFNLHLDWVAQSSPAEVAGQILFWFILPILVLVPLALWIAFKWGRLYCGWLCPHFSVVETINGLMTRITGRPTLWEALNKGSTGKAIHWAGLTLVCALIGFSWALALLSYLLPPLPLYTDLVTGQIGLYPAIFLGVASAAFTFDFLFARHLFCKYGCAVGLVQSIAWMANGKGKVVTFDTKRAAACRDCTKACDEACPMRLPTRSHKRAKFSCTQCLQCVSACREVQKDNPEGSLLTWEPGIPGKQTVLIPVREIDTKPRQPRA
;
A
#
# COMPACT_ATOMS: atom_id res chain seq x y z
N MET A 1 36.62 9.33 24.02
CA MET A 1 36.50 9.36 22.55
C MET A 1 35.20 8.68 22.16
N HIS A 2 34.10 9.44 22.13
CA HIS A 2 32.81 8.92 21.71
C HIS A 2 32.80 8.88 20.18
N ALA A 3 32.87 7.67 19.64
CA ALA A 3 32.69 7.44 18.22
C ALA A 3 31.32 8.03 17.83
N GLN A 4 31.36 9.12 17.07
CA GLN A 4 30.22 9.70 16.39
C GLN A 4 29.74 8.67 15.36
N THR A 5 28.82 7.79 15.75
CA THR A 5 28.06 6.99 14.79
C THR A 5 27.05 7.91 14.14
N VAL A 6 27.44 8.46 12.99
CA VAL A 6 26.58 9.01 11.94
C VAL A 6 25.20 8.37 12.02
N ASN A 7 24.15 9.15 12.31
CA ASN A 7 22.75 8.73 12.33
C ASN A 7 22.43 8.07 10.97
N PRO A 8 22.35 6.73 10.87
CA PRO A 8 22.07 6.09 9.62
C PRO A 8 20.61 6.36 9.33
N LYS A 9 20.31 6.95 8.16
CA LYS A 9 18.97 6.90 7.57
C LYS A 9 18.35 5.54 7.92
N ASP A 10 17.20 5.55 8.58
CA ASP A 10 16.59 4.36 9.19
C ASP A 10 16.72 3.17 8.25
N THR A 11 17.59 2.21 8.57
CA THR A 11 17.97 1.10 7.67
C THR A 11 16.74 0.31 7.23
N LEU A 12 15.69 0.33 8.05
CA LEU A 12 14.37 -0.22 7.74
C LEU A 12 13.66 0.54 6.62
N GLN A 13 13.70 1.88 6.60
CA GLN A 13 13.10 2.66 5.51
C GLN A 13 13.85 2.47 4.19
N GLN A 14 15.18 2.31 4.24
CA GLN A 14 15.95 1.98 3.04
C GLN A 14 15.62 0.58 2.52
N LYS A 15 15.58 -0.43 3.39
CA LYS A 15 15.13 -1.79 3.03
C LYS A 15 13.73 -1.77 2.45
N ARG A 16 12.82 -1.01 3.04
CA ARG A 16 11.44 -0.85 2.56
C ARG A 16 11.38 -0.22 1.18
N LEU A 17 12.19 0.82 0.91
CA LEU A 17 12.27 1.43 -0.41
C LEU A 17 12.75 0.41 -1.46
N ILE A 18 13.76 -0.38 -1.11
CA ILE A 18 14.30 -1.44 -1.98
C ILE A 18 13.24 -2.52 -2.24
N THR A 19 12.61 -3.08 -1.20
CA THR A 19 11.60 -4.15 -1.38
C THR A 19 10.41 -3.67 -2.19
N ARG A 20 9.96 -2.44 -1.93
CA ARG A 20 8.83 -1.83 -2.63
C ARG A 20 9.17 -1.53 -4.09
N GLY A 21 10.37 -0.98 -4.34
CA GLY A 21 10.86 -0.73 -5.69
C GLY A 21 11.06 -2.02 -6.49
N ALA A 22 11.65 -3.04 -5.88
CA ALA A 22 11.83 -4.35 -6.50
C ALA A 22 10.49 -5.02 -6.84
N PHE A 23 9.51 -4.98 -5.93
CA PHE A 23 8.19 -5.55 -6.19
C PHE A 23 7.41 -4.73 -7.22
N PHE A 24 7.55 -3.41 -7.25
CA PHE A 24 6.96 -2.56 -8.29
C PHE A 24 7.54 -2.88 -9.67
N LEU A 25 8.86 -3.05 -9.79
CA LEU A 25 9.50 -3.48 -11.03
C LEU A 25 9.05 -4.89 -11.42
N LEU A 26 8.99 -5.82 -10.47
CA LEU A 26 8.46 -7.16 -10.70
C LEU A 26 7.02 -7.09 -11.22
N PHE A 27 6.17 -6.25 -10.63
CA PHE A 27 4.79 -6.08 -11.07
C PHE A 27 4.67 -5.59 -12.52
N LEU A 28 5.55 -4.71 -12.98
CA LEU A 28 5.55 -4.22 -14.36
C LEU A 28 6.18 -5.22 -15.35
N LEU A 29 7.23 -5.92 -14.91
CA LEU A 29 8.03 -6.78 -15.79
C LEU A 29 7.54 -8.24 -15.82
N ALA A 30 6.82 -8.70 -14.80
CA ALA A 30 6.34 -10.08 -14.72
C ALA A 30 5.55 -10.55 -15.95
N PRO A 31 4.62 -9.77 -16.54
CA PRO A 31 3.94 -10.20 -17.74
C PRO A 31 4.88 -10.24 -18.97
N VAL A 32 5.73 -9.22 -19.12
CA VAL A 32 6.66 -9.10 -20.26
C VAL A 32 7.71 -10.21 -20.26
N LEU A 33 8.22 -10.56 -19.09
CA LEU A 33 9.21 -11.62 -18.90
C LEU A 33 8.58 -13.01 -18.76
N ASN A 34 7.26 -13.14 -18.98
CA ASN A 34 6.52 -14.39 -18.80
C ASN A 34 6.70 -15.04 -17.41
N ILE A 35 6.98 -14.24 -16.37
CA ILE A 35 7.13 -14.75 -15.00
C ILE A 35 5.77 -15.19 -14.46
N PHE A 36 4.75 -14.35 -14.64
CA PHE A 36 3.37 -14.66 -14.25
C PHE A 36 2.41 -13.83 -15.09
N ARG A 37 1.54 -14.49 -15.87
CA ARG A 37 0.41 -13.88 -16.57
C ARG A 37 -0.67 -14.92 -16.87
N TYR A 38 -1.89 -14.47 -17.14
CA TYR A 38 -2.98 -15.28 -17.66
C TYR A 38 -3.22 -14.89 -19.12
N ASP A 39 -3.08 -15.84 -20.03
CA ASP A 39 -3.30 -15.59 -21.45
C ASP A 39 -4.77 -15.81 -21.79
N LEU A 40 -5.52 -14.75 -22.12
CA LEU A 40 -6.92 -14.88 -22.55
C LEU A 40 -7.06 -15.49 -23.95
N THR A 41 -6.06 -15.38 -24.81
CA THR A 41 -6.13 -15.92 -26.17
C THR A 41 -5.97 -17.44 -26.18
N GLU A 42 -5.11 -17.95 -25.31
CA GLU A 42 -4.81 -19.38 -25.20
C GLU A 42 -5.35 -20.03 -23.89
N THR A 43 -6.11 -19.26 -23.09
CA THR A 43 -6.80 -19.66 -21.85
C THR A 43 -5.97 -20.46 -20.83
N HIS A 44 -4.68 -20.15 -20.73
CA HIS A 44 -3.76 -20.81 -19.79
C HIS A 44 -2.97 -19.79 -18.96
N PHE A 45 -2.46 -20.22 -17.81
CA PHE A 45 -1.54 -19.42 -17.01
C PHE A 45 -0.11 -19.65 -17.49
N VAL A 46 0.69 -18.60 -17.62
CA VAL A 46 2.13 -18.73 -17.86
C VAL A 46 2.85 -18.45 -16.55
N LEU A 47 3.65 -19.42 -16.08
CA LEU A 47 4.47 -19.30 -14.89
C LEU A 47 5.93 -19.61 -15.25
N PHE A 48 6.83 -18.64 -15.02
CA PHE A 48 8.25 -18.73 -15.37
C PHE A 48 8.52 -19.20 -16.81
N GLY A 49 7.72 -18.73 -17.77
CA GLY A 49 7.82 -19.08 -19.18
C GLY A 49 7.16 -20.41 -19.57
N PHE A 50 6.72 -21.21 -18.60
CA PHE A 50 6.02 -22.46 -18.85
C PHE A 50 4.51 -22.22 -18.93
N PRO A 51 3.83 -22.66 -20.00
CA PRO A 51 2.38 -22.65 -20.05
C PRO A 51 1.86 -23.70 -19.07
N LEU A 52 1.38 -23.23 -17.92
CA LEU A 52 0.43 -23.97 -17.09
C LEU A 52 -0.92 -23.94 -17.78
N SER A 53 -1.05 -24.71 -18.86
CA SER A 53 -2.36 -25.28 -19.16
C SER A 53 -2.64 -26.27 -18.04
N PHE A 54 -3.81 -26.20 -17.43
CA PHE A 54 -4.20 -27.20 -16.42
C PHE A 54 -4.39 -28.62 -17.04
N ASN A 55 -3.91 -28.83 -18.28
CA ASN A 55 -4.22 -29.94 -19.18
C ASN A 55 -5.72 -30.23 -19.32
N LEU A 56 -6.59 -29.31 -18.89
CA LEU A 56 -8.06 -29.43 -18.94
C LEU A 56 -8.60 -29.13 -20.35
N HIS A 57 -7.89 -29.51 -21.40
CA HIS A 57 -8.48 -29.51 -22.74
C HIS A 57 -9.66 -30.48 -22.74
N LEU A 58 -10.79 -30.10 -23.36
CA LEU A 58 -12.00 -30.93 -23.42
C LEU A 58 -11.70 -32.36 -23.88
N ASP A 59 -10.76 -32.51 -24.82
CA ASP A 59 -10.32 -33.79 -25.34
C ASP A 59 -9.57 -34.64 -24.30
N TRP A 60 -8.72 -34.03 -23.49
CA TRP A 60 -8.00 -34.71 -22.40
C TRP A 60 -8.95 -35.06 -21.25
N VAL A 61 -9.85 -34.15 -20.88
CA VAL A 61 -10.86 -34.37 -19.82
C VAL A 61 -11.83 -35.48 -20.23
N ALA A 62 -12.22 -35.54 -21.50
CA ALA A 62 -13.09 -36.59 -22.03
C ALA A 62 -12.41 -37.98 -22.08
N GLN A 63 -11.08 -38.02 -22.19
CA GLN A 63 -10.29 -39.26 -22.28
C GLN A 63 -9.70 -39.72 -20.94
N SER A 64 -9.60 -38.83 -19.95
CA SER A 64 -8.99 -39.11 -18.64
C SER A 64 -10.00 -39.63 -17.63
N SER A 65 -9.53 -40.41 -16.65
CA SER A 65 -10.39 -40.85 -15.56
C SER A 65 -10.81 -39.66 -14.68
N PRO A 66 -12.01 -39.69 -14.06
CA PRO A 66 -12.45 -38.63 -13.14
C PRO A 66 -11.47 -38.39 -11.98
N ALA A 67 -10.75 -39.42 -11.54
CA ALA A 67 -9.76 -39.33 -10.46
C ALA A 67 -8.51 -38.55 -10.89
N GLU A 68 -8.03 -38.71 -12.12
CA GLU A 68 -6.87 -37.99 -12.66
C GLU A 68 -7.19 -36.50 -12.86
N VAL A 69 -8.37 -36.21 -13.41
CA VAL A 69 -8.85 -34.82 -13.56
C VAL A 69 -8.99 -34.14 -12.20
N ALA A 70 -9.60 -34.82 -11.22
CA ALA A 70 -9.73 -34.32 -9.86
C ALA A 70 -8.37 -34.11 -9.19
N GLY A 71 -7.42 -35.04 -9.38
CA GLY A 71 -6.06 -34.93 -8.88
C GLY A 71 -5.34 -33.70 -9.43
N GLN A 72 -5.41 -33.46 -10.74
CA GLN A 72 -4.76 -32.32 -11.38
C GLN A 72 -5.32 -30.98 -10.87
N ILE A 73 -6.65 -30.87 -10.74
CA ILE A 73 -7.31 -29.68 -10.16
C ILE A 73 -6.89 -29.50 -8.69
N LEU A 74 -6.85 -30.58 -7.93
CA LEU A 74 -6.46 -30.54 -6.52
C LEU A 74 -5.03 -30.01 -6.36
N PHE A 75 -4.07 -30.55 -7.10
CA PHE A 75 -2.66 -30.19 -6.97
C PHE A 75 -2.33 -28.80 -7.51
N TRP A 76 -2.91 -28.38 -8.64
CA TRP A 76 -2.53 -27.13 -9.30
C TRP A 76 -3.42 -25.94 -8.95
N PHE A 77 -4.66 -26.16 -8.52
CA PHE A 77 -5.58 -25.08 -8.19
C PHE A 77 -5.91 -25.03 -6.70
N ILE A 78 -6.43 -26.12 -6.15
CA ILE A 78 -6.95 -26.13 -4.77
C ILE A 78 -5.80 -26.05 -3.76
N LEU A 79 -4.75 -26.85 -3.91
CA LEU A 79 -3.65 -26.93 -2.96
C LEU A 79 -2.88 -25.62 -2.83
N PRO A 80 -2.50 -24.91 -3.92
CA PRO A 80 -1.88 -23.60 -3.81
C PRO A 80 -2.78 -22.58 -3.10
N ILE A 81 -4.10 -22.58 -3.36
CA ILE A 81 -5.04 -21.69 -2.67
C ILE A 81 -5.12 -22.04 -1.16
N LEU A 82 -5.25 -23.33 -0.83
CA LEU A 82 -5.30 -23.82 0.55
C LEU A 82 -4.01 -23.58 1.34
N VAL A 83 -2.87 -23.41 0.68
CA VAL A 83 -1.59 -23.08 1.33
C VAL A 83 -1.40 -21.56 1.40
N LEU A 84 -1.54 -20.86 0.26
CA LEU A 84 -1.22 -19.44 0.14
C LEU A 84 -2.20 -18.54 0.89
N VAL A 85 -3.51 -18.84 0.85
CA VAL A 85 -4.52 -18.00 1.52
C VAL A 85 -4.36 -18.06 3.04
N PRO A 86 -4.30 -19.23 3.70
CA PRO A 86 -4.05 -19.29 5.14
C PRO A 86 -2.68 -18.72 5.54
N LEU A 87 -1.63 -18.92 4.74
CA LEU A 87 -0.33 -18.31 5.00
C LEU A 87 -0.41 -16.78 4.97
N ALA A 88 -1.03 -16.19 3.95
CA ALA A 88 -1.22 -14.75 3.85
C ALA A 88 -2.07 -14.21 5.03
N LEU A 89 -3.13 -14.93 5.41
CA LEU A 89 -3.95 -14.58 6.57
C LEU A 89 -3.18 -14.70 7.88
N TRP A 90 -2.31 -15.71 8.05
CA TRP A 90 -1.46 -15.87 9.23
C TRP A 90 -0.43 -14.73 9.34
N ILE A 91 0.19 -14.33 8.22
CA ILE A 91 1.07 -13.16 8.17
C ILE A 91 0.29 -11.91 8.58
N ALA A 92 -0.90 -11.71 8.01
CA ALA A 92 -1.73 -10.56 8.35
C ALA A 92 -2.18 -10.57 9.82
N PHE A 93 -2.53 -11.74 10.35
CA PHE A 93 -2.92 -11.92 11.74
C PHE A 93 -1.80 -11.51 12.71
N LYS A 94 -0.52 -11.76 12.35
CA LYS A 94 0.64 -11.44 13.20
C LYS A 94 1.18 -10.02 12.98
N TRP A 95 1.21 -9.54 11.75
CA TRP A 95 1.86 -8.27 11.39
C TRP A 95 0.93 -7.21 10.78
N GLY A 96 -0.35 -7.47 10.55
CA GLY A 96 -1.26 -6.49 9.96
C GLY A 96 -1.08 -6.32 8.46
N ARG A 97 -1.32 -5.09 7.96
CA ARG A 97 -1.21 -4.75 6.54
C ARG A 97 0.24 -4.60 6.07
N LEU A 98 1.11 -5.56 6.42
CA LEU A 98 2.53 -5.53 6.07
C LEU A 98 2.73 -5.53 4.55
N TYR A 99 1.92 -6.31 3.82
CA TYR A 99 1.93 -6.33 2.35
C TYR A 99 1.70 -4.92 1.78
N CYS A 100 0.69 -4.20 2.28
CA CYS A 100 0.39 -2.83 1.83
C CYS A 100 1.57 -1.88 2.05
N GLY A 101 2.28 -1.99 3.18
CA GLY A 101 3.39 -1.11 3.49
C GLY A 101 4.70 -1.41 2.74
N TRP A 102 4.94 -2.67 2.34
CA TRP A 102 6.26 -3.13 1.91
C TRP A 102 6.34 -3.65 0.48
N LEU A 103 5.24 -4.16 -0.06
CA LEU A 103 5.20 -4.82 -1.37
C LEU A 103 4.18 -4.19 -2.31
N CYS A 104 3.03 -3.74 -1.82
CA CYS A 104 1.93 -3.28 -2.65
C CYS A 104 2.35 -2.16 -3.64
N PRO A 105 2.29 -2.41 -4.96
CA PRO A 105 2.69 -1.41 -5.95
C PRO A 105 1.77 -0.18 -5.90
N HIS A 106 0.49 -0.36 -5.59
CA HIS A 106 -0.46 0.76 -5.49
C HIS A 106 -0.08 1.72 -4.36
N PHE A 107 0.24 1.20 -3.16
CA PHE A 107 0.65 2.04 -2.02
C PHE A 107 1.95 2.81 -2.29
N SER A 108 2.85 2.24 -3.10
CA SER A 108 4.08 2.89 -3.56
C SER A 108 3.81 4.17 -4.34
N VAL A 109 2.83 4.11 -5.24
CA VAL A 109 2.34 5.26 -6.00
C VAL A 109 1.67 6.25 -5.04
N VAL A 110 0.82 5.79 -4.13
CA VAL A 110 0.13 6.65 -3.15
C VAL A 110 1.12 7.48 -2.33
N GLU A 111 2.21 6.88 -1.83
CA GLU A 111 3.24 7.63 -1.09
C GLU A 111 3.97 8.66 -1.96
N THR A 112 4.27 8.30 -3.21
CA THR A 112 4.95 9.19 -4.15
C THR A 112 4.06 10.40 -4.48
N ILE A 113 2.78 10.16 -4.75
CA ILE A 113 1.79 11.20 -5.04
C ILE A 113 1.52 12.04 -3.79
N ASN A 114 1.48 11.45 -2.59
CA ASN A 114 1.35 12.22 -1.34
C ASN A 114 2.49 13.23 -1.19
N GLY A 115 3.73 12.81 -1.47
CA GLY A 115 4.90 13.70 -1.44
C GLY A 115 4.79 14.83 -2.47
N LEU A 116 4.38 14.50 -3.70
CA LEU A 116 4.18 15.47 -4.77
C LEU A 116 3.06 16.47 -4.45
N MET A 117 1.90 16.00 -4.01
CA MET A 117 0.77 16.84 -3.62
C MET A 117 1.09 17.73 -2.44
N THR A 118 1.83 17.24 -1.44
CA THR A 118 2.24 18.06 -0.29
C THR A 118 3.18 19.18 -0.74
N ARG A 119 4.08 18.93 -1.69
CA ARG A 119 4.97 19.97 -2.25
C ARG A 119 4.22 21.01 -3.09
N ILE A 120 3.21 20.59 -3.86
CA ILE A 120 2.47 21.47 -4.77
C ILE A 120 1.37 22.26 -4.07
N THR A 121 0.59 21.59 -3.22
CA THR A 121 -0.65 22.12 -2.64
C THR A 121 -0.57 22.37 -1.14
N GLY A 122 0.54 22.00 -0.50
CA GLY A 122 0.67 22.09 0.96
C GLY A 122 -0.17 21.09 1.74
N ARG A 123 -0.85 20.16 1.06
CA ARG A 123 -1.66 19.09 1.66
C ARG A 123 -1.47 17.78 0.91
N PRO A 124 -1.52 16.62 1.58
CA PRO A 124 -1.46 15.35 0.88
C PRO A 124 -2.74 15.14 0.08
N THR A 125 -3.93 15.30 0.66
CA THR A 125 -5.22 15.11 -0.03
C THR A 125 -5.99 16.40 -0.18
N LEU A 126 -6.93 16.44 -1.14
CA LEU A 126 -7.81 17.60 -1.33
C LEU A 126 -8.90 17.72 -0.25
N TRP A 127 -9.11 16.63 0.49
CA TRP A 127 -10.09 16.51 1.55
C TRP A 127 -9.58 16.97 2.91
N GLU A 128 -8.26 17.18 3.04
CA GLU A 128 -7.63 17.71 4.25
C GLU A 128 -7.51 19.24 4.20
N ALA A 129 -7.50 19.85 5.38
CA ALA A 129 -7.22 21.27 5.56
C ALA A 129 -5.81 21.61 5.06
N LEU A 130 -5.66 22.83 4.54
CA LEU A 130 -4.38 23.35 4.06
C LEU A 130 -3.43 23.56 5.25
N ASN A 131 -2.31 22.82 5.29
CA ASN A 131 -1.28 23.02 6.32
C ASN A 131 -0.38 24.24 6.00
N LYS A 132 -0.20 24.59 4.71
CA LYS A 132 0.60 25.74 4.24
C LYS A 132 -0.08 26.42 3.06
N GLY A 133 -0.25 27.74 3.15
CA GLY A 133 -1.08 28.58 2.28
C GLY A 133 -0.56 28.88 0.88
N SER A 134 -0.15 27.86 0.11
CA SER A 134 0.08 28.02 -1.32
C SER A 134 -0.76 26.99 -2.07
N THR A 135 -1.92 27.43 -2.57
CA THR A 135 -2.58 26.74 -3.67
C THR A 135 -1.66 26.83 -4.88
N GLY A 136 -1.02 25.73 -5.24
CA GLY A 136 -0.13 25.66 -6.39
C GLY A 136 -0.76 26.30 -7.63
N LYS A 137 0.05 26.96 -8.46
CA LYS A 137 -0.37 27.57 -9.72
C LYS A 137 -1.06 26.53 -10.62
N ALA A 138 -1.90 26.96 -11.56
CA ALA A 138 -2.60 26.07 -12.51
C ALA A 138 -1.64 25.10 -13.23
N ILE A 139 -0.41 25.54 -13.52
CA ILE A 139 0.63 24.68 -14.13
C ILE A 139 1.05 23.50 -13.24
N HIS A 140 1.10 23.68 -11.92
CA HIS A 140 1.43 22.58 -11.01
C HIS A 140 0.30 21.56 -10.93
N TRP A 141 -0.96 22.01 -11.04
CA TRP A 141 -2.12 21.14 -11.13
C TRP A 141 -2.17 20.37 -12.44
N ALA A 142 -1.90 21.04 -13.56
CA ALA A 142 -1.78 20.37 -14.86
C ALA A 142 -0.68 19.30 -14.83
N GLY A 143 0.49 19.62 -14.25
CA GLY A 143 1.58 18.67 -14.05
C GLY A 143 1.20 17.49 -13.14
N LEU A 144 0.51 17.73 -12.03
CA LEU A 144 0.04 16.68 -11.13
C LEU A 144 -0.97 15.75 -11.85
N THR A 145 -1.95 16.32 -12.55
CA THR A 145 -2.93 15.54 -13.32
C THR A 145 -2.24 14.72 -14.41
N LEU A 146 -1.26 15.29 -15.12
CA LEU A 146 -0.49 14.57 -16.12
C LEU A 146 0.29 13.40 -15.51
N VAL A 147 0.97 13.61 -14.38
CA VAL A 147 1.69 12.53 -13.67
C VAL A 147 0.73 11.43 -13.24
N CYS A 148 -0.41 11.77 -12.66
CA CYS A 148 -1.44 10.79 -12.27
C CYS A 148 -2.01 10.06 -13.49
N ALA A 149 -2.20 10.75 -14.63
CA ALA A 149 -2.69 10.16 -15.87
C ALA A 149 -1.69 9.17 -16.47
N LEU A 150 -0.39 9.53 -16.50
CA LEU A 150 0.67 8.63 -16.97
C LEU A 150 0.80 7.38 -16.10
N ILE A 151 0.71 7.55 -14.77
CA ILE A 151 0.75 6.40 -13.85
C ILE A 151 -0.54 5.57 -13.98
N GLY A 152 -1.70 6.20 -14.10
CA GLY A 152 -2.97 5.51 -14.32
C GLY A 152 -2.97 4.69 -15.61
N PHE A 153 -2.42 5.27 -16.68
CA PHE A 153 -2.22 4.59 -17.95
C PHE A 153 -1.25 3.41 -17.85
N SER A 154 -0.09 3.59 -17.19
CA SER A 154 0.86 2.48 -17.02
C SER A 154 0.28 1.34 -16.19
N TRP A 155 -0.57 1.64 -15.21
CA TRP A 155 -1.32 0.64 -14.44
C TRP A 155 -2.34 -0.10 -15.29
N ALA A 156 -3.13 0.62 -16.09
CA ALA A 156 -4.09 0.01 -16.99
C ALA A 156 -3.39 -0.90 -18.02
N LEU A 157 -2.29 -0.43 -18.61
CA LEU A 157 -1.48 -1.20 -19.55
C LEU A 157 -0.85 -2.44 -18.89
N ALA A 158 -0.32 -2.30 -17.67
CA ALA A 158 0.25 -3.42 -16.92
C ALA A 158 -0.82 -4.47 -16.60
N LEU A 159 -2.00 -4.08 -16.12
CA LEU A 159 -3.09 -5.02 -15.88
C LEU A 159 -3.52 -5.71 -17.17
N LEU A 160 -3.61 -4.97 -18.28
CA LEU A 160 -3.95 -5.56 -19.56
C LEU A 160 -2.90 -6.56 -20.05
N SER A 161 -1.60 -6.30 -19.82
CA SER A 161 -0.53 -7.25 -20.17
C SER A 161 -0.48 -8.49 -19.28
N TYR A 162 -1.12 -8.47 -18.11
CA TYR A 162 -1.38 -9.70 -17.35
C TYR A 162 -2.47 -10.59 -17.97
N LEU A 163 -3.32 -10.04 -18.84
CA LEU A 163 -4.46 -10.72 -19.46
C LEU A 163 -4.23 -11.04 -20.95
N LEU A 164 -3.41 -10.25 -21.64
CA LEU A 164 -3.11 -10.38 -23.07
C LEU A 164 -1.60 -10.52 -23.30
N PRO A 165 -1.18 -11.19 -24.39
CA PRO A 165 0.22 -11.24 -24.80
C PRO A 165 0.85 -9.83 -24.88
N PRO A 166 1.93 -9.55 -24.12
CA PRO A 166 2.48 -8.21 -23.99
C PRO A 166 3.09 -7.68 -25.29
N LEU A 167 3.79 -8.53 -26.06
CA LEU A 167 4.47 -8.12 -27.29
C LEU A 167 3.46 -7.63 -28.36
N PRO A 168 2.44 -8.42 -28.75
CA PRO A 168 1.37 -7.95 -29.64
C PRO A 168 0.65 -6.71 -29.11
N LEU A 169 0.32 -6.69 -27.81
CA LEU A 169 -0.36 -5.55 -27.20
C LEU A 169 0.45 -4.25 -27.34
N TYR A 170 1.77 -4.32 -27.14
CA TYR A 170 2.64 -3.15 -27.23
C TYR A 170 2.87 -2.73 -28.69
N THR A 171 2.98 -3.68 -29.62
CA THR A 171 3.07 -3.35 -31.05
C THR A 171 1.81 -2.66 -31.53
N ASP A 172 0.63 -3.18 -31.17
CA ASP A 172 -0.67 -2.62 -31.57
C ASP A 172 -0.88 -1.21 -30.99
N LEU A 173 -0.39 -0.98 -29.78
CA LEU A 173 -0.41 0.34 -29.14
C LEU A 173 0.47 1.35 -29.88
N VAL A 174 1.64 0.94 -30.36
CA VAL A 174 2.57 1.82 -31.11
C VAL A 174 2.10 2.06 -32.55
N THR A 175 1.54 1.04 -33.20
CA THR A 175 1.02 1.14 -34.59
C THR A 175 -0.38 1.76 -34.66
N GLY A 176 -1.05 1.94 -33.53
CA GLY A 176 -2.42 2.47 -33.46
C GLY A 176 -3.49 1.47 -33.89
N GLN A 177 -3.16 0.17 -33.98
CA GLN A 177 -4.04 -0.91 -34.42
C GLN A 177 -4.67 -1.68 -33.26
N ILE A 178 -4.95 -1.00 -32.15
CA ILE A 178 -5.53 -1.64 -30.95
C ILE A 178 -6.98 -2.06 -31.24
N GLY A 179 -7.32 -3.31 -30.93
CA GLY A 179 -8.70 -3.78 -30.97
C GLY A 179 -9.66 -2.98 -30.06
N LEU A 180 -10.96 -3.01 -30.36
CA LEU A 180 -11.96 -2.21 -29.64
C LEU A 180 -12.00 -2.49 -28.13
N TYR A 181 -12.02 -3.77 -27.71
CA TYR A 181 -12.12 -4.11 -26.28
C TYR A 181 -10.86 -3.74 -25.48
N PRO A 182 -9.62 -4.05 -25.93
CA PRO A 182 -8.41 -3.55 -25.29
C PRO A 182 -8.36 -2.02 -25.21
N ALA A 183 -8.81 -1.30 -26.25
CA ALA A 183 -8.85 0.16 -26.25
C ALA A 183 -9.86 0.72 -25.23
N ILE A 184 -11.08 0.14 -25.16
CA ILE A 184 -12.08 0.51 -24.16
C ILE A 184 -11.55 0.25 -22.74
N PHE A 185 -10.97 -0.92 -22.51
CA PHE A 185 -10.38 -1.26 -21.21
C PHE A 185 -9.30 -0.26 -20.83
N LEU A 186 -8.37 0.03 -21.74
CA LEU A 186 -7.27 0.95 -21.50
C LEU A 186 -7.80 2.35 -21.19
N GLY A 187 -8.78 2.86 -21.94
CA GLY A 187 -9.40 4.16 -21.67
C GLY A 187 -10.11 4.24 -20.31
N VAL A 188 -11.01 3.29 -20.03
CA VAL A 188 -11.81 3.25 -18.79
C VAL A 188 -10.93 3.01 -17.57
N ALA A 189 -10.03 2.02 -17.62
CA ALA A 189 -9.14 1.72 -16.51
C ALA A 189 -8.16 2.87 -16.24
N SER A 190 -7.59 3.49 -17.29
CA SER A 190 -6.71 4.66 -17.11
C SER A 190 -7.44 5.81 -16.43
N ALA A 191 -8.67 6.11 -16.84
CA ALA A 191 -9.48 7.15 -16.23
C ALA A 191 -9.79 6.82 -14.75
N ALA A 192 -10.20 5.57 -14.46
CA ALA A 192 -10.49 5.12 -13.10
C ALA A 192 -9.27 5.21 -12.17
N PHE A 193 -8.10 4.74 -12.61
CA PHE A 193 -6.87 4.84 -11.82
C PHE A 193 -6.40 6.29 -11.65
N THR A 194 -6.51 7.11 -12.70
CA THR A 194 -6.19 8.54 -12.60
C THR A 194 -7.06 9.24 -11.56
N PHE A 195 -8.36 8.96 -11.57
CA PHE A 195 -9.30 9.46 -10.58
C PHE A 195 -8.96 8.99 -9.16
N ASP A 196 -8.66 7.69 -9.00
CA ASP A 196 -8.23 7.15 -7.70
C ASP A 196 -6.98 7.90 -7.20
N PHE A 197 -5.93 7.96 -8.00
CA PHE A 197 -4.67 8.60 -7.62
C PHE A 197 -4.82 10.09 -7.26
N LEU A 198 -5.67 10.84 -7.97
CA LEU A 198 -5.92 12.24 -7.67
C LEU A 198 -6.79 12.44 -6.41
N PHE A 199 -7.90 11.70 -6.31
CA PHE A 199 -8.98 12.02 -5.38
C PHE A 199 -9.26 10.94 -4.34
N ALA A 200 -9.26 9.66 -4.72
CA ALA A 200 -9.79 8.57 -3.89
C ALA A 200 -8.73 7.64 -3.27
N ARG A 201 -7.44 7.84 -3.52
CA ARG A 201 -6.38 6.88 -3.17
C ARG A 201 -6.35 6.42 -1.72
N HIS A 202 -6.58 7.34 -0.78
CA HIS A 202 -6.62 7.00 0.65
C HIS A 202 -7.90 6.28 1.02
N LEU A 203 -9.03 6.66 0.41
CA LEU A 203 -10.32 5.99 0.57
C LEU A 203 -10.21 4.54 0.07
N PHE A 204 -9.65 4.34 -1.13
CA PHE A 204 -9.41 3.02 -1.70
C PHE A 204 -8.47 2.19 -0.82
N CYS A 205 -7.30 2.70 -0.45
CA CYS A 205 -6.37 1.97 0.43
C CYS A 205 -6.96 1.64 1.80
N LYS A 206 -7.84 2.50 2.34
CA LYS A 206 -8.43 2.32 3.68
C LYS A 206 -9.60 1.33 3.67
N TYR A 207 -10.51 1.48 2.70
CA TYR A 207 -11.82 0.81 2.67
C TYR A 207 -12.11 0.04 1.38
N GLY A 208 -11.62 0.49 0.22
CA GLY A 208 -11.94 -0.13 -1.07
C GLY A 208 -11.12 -1.38 -1.40
N CYS A 209 -9.86 -1.44 -0.97
CA CYS A 209 -8.98 -2.56 -1.25
C CYS A 209 -9.35 -3.77 -0.38
N ALA A 210 -9.94 -4.80 -0.99
CA ALA A 210 -10.35 -6.04 -0.32
C ALA A 210 -9.19 -6.71 0.43
N VAL A 211 -8.01 -6.80 -0.20
CA VAL A 211 -6.80 -7.37 0.41
C VAL A 211 -6.42 -6.61 1.68
N GLY A 212 -6.41 -5.27 1.63
CA GLY A 212 -6.11 -4.45 2.80
C GLY A 212 -7.15 -4.61 3.91
N LEU A 213 -8.44 -4.64 3.56
CA LEU A 213 -9.53 -4.79 4.52
C LEU A 213 -9.46 -6.12 5.27
N VAL A 214 -9.31 -7.23 4.54
CA VAL A 214 -9.18 -8.57 5.14
C VAL A 214 -7.96 -8.65 6.06
N GLN A 215 -6.81 -8.10 5.63
CA GLN A 215 -5.61 -8.07 6.47
C GLN A 215 -5.81 -7.27 7.76
N SER A 216 -6.54 -6.15 7.72
CA SER A 216 -6.88 -5.40 8.92
C SER A 216 -7.80 -6.15 9.86
N ILE A 217 -8.84 -6.78 9.32
CA ILE A 217 -9.82 -7.52 10.15
C ILE A 217 -9.10 -8.66 10.87
N ALA A 218 -8.30 -9.46 10.13
CA ALA A 218 -7.49 -10.53 10.71
C ALA A 218 -6.56 -10.02 11.82
N TRP A 219 -5.88 -8.90 11.58
CA TRP A 219 -4.98 -8.30 12.56
C TRP A 219 -5.69 -7.71 13.78
N MET A 220 -6.88 -7.14 13.60
CA MET A 220 -7.68 -6.60 14.70
C MET A 220 -8.21 -7.72 15.60
N ALA A 221 -8.53 -8.89 15.04
CA ALA A 221 -8.90 -10.06 15.82
C ALA A 221 -7.76 -10.54 16.75
N ASN A 222 -6.50 -10.25 16.40
CA ASN A 222 -5.34 -10.59 17.23
C ASN A 222 -4.91 -9.45 18.16
N GLY A 223 -5.25 -9.49 19.44
CA GLY A 223 -4.77 -8.53 20.44
C GLY A 223 -3.23 -8.43 20.55
N LYS A 224 -2.52 -9.53 20.23
CA LYS A 224 -1.05 -9.65 20.31
C LYS A 224 -0.31 -9.33 19.00
N GLY A 225 -1.03 -9.03 17.92
CA GLY A 225 -0.42 -8.69 16.64
C GLY A 225 0.49 -7.47 16.76
N LYS A 226 1.61 -7.45 16.03
CA LYS A 226 2.57 -6.34 16.06
C LYS A 226 1.89 -5.02 15.68
N VAL A 227 2.15 -3.98 16.46
CA VAL A 227 1.55 -2.66 16.30
C VAL A 227 2.59 -1.59 16.66
N VAL A 228 2.44 -0.41 16.07
CA VAL A 228 3.16 0.77 16.54
C VAL A 228 2.55 1.21 17.87
N THR A 229 3.29 1.08 18.97
CA THR A 229 2.86 1.47 20.32
C THR A 229 3.53 2.79 20.70
N PHE A 230 2.80 3.60 21.47
CA PHE A 230 3.30 4.83 22.06
C PHE A 230 3.56 4.63 23.55
N ASP A 231 4.75 5.03 24.02
CA ASP A 231 5.07 4.99 25.44
C ASP A 231 4.37 6.14 26.19
N THR A 232 3.23 5.79 26.78
CA THR A 232 2.42 6.74 27.56
C THR A 232 3.11 7.21 28.85
N LYS A 233 4.07 6.45 29.39
CA LYS A 233 4.80 6.85 30.61
C LYS A 233 5.73 8.01 30.31
N ARG A 234 6.31 8.02 29.12
CA ARG A 234 7.21 9.06 28.63
C ARG A 234 6.50 10.20 27.89
N ALA A 235 5.17 10.27 27.93
CA ALA A 235 4.39 11.23 27.15
C ALA A 235 4.80 12.71 27.34
N ALA A 236 5.39 13.04 28.50
CA ALA A 236 5.96 14.35 28.77
C ALA A 236 7.03 14.77 27.73
N ALA A 237 7.90 13.85 27.28
CA ALA A 237 8.93 14.11 26.27
C ALA A 237 8.35 14.37 24.86
N CYS A 238 7.03 14.18 24.69
CA CYS A 238 6.32 14.41 23.43
C CYS A 238 5.44 15.67 23.47
N ARG A 239 5.37 16.39 24.60
CA ARG A 239 4.48 17.56 24.76
C ARG A 239 4.79 18.67 23.77
N ASP A 240 6.07 18.97 23.56
CA ASP A 240 6.53 20.03 22.66
C ASP A 240 6.62 19.56 21.20
N CYS A 241 6.28 18.29 20.91
CA CYS A 241 6.30 17.73 19.56
C CYS A 241 4.98 17.96 18.83
N THR A 242 5.05 18.71 17.72
CA THR A 242 3.97 19.10 16.80
C THR A 242 3.38 17.94 15.96
N LYS A 243 3.28 16.73 16.50
CA LYS A 243 2.69 15.54 15.82
C LYS A 243 3.44 15.09 14.55
N ALA A 244 4.75 15.28 14.50
CA ALA A 244 5.60 14.82 13.38
C ALA A 244 5.35 13.36 12.95
N CYS A 245 5.04 12.46 13.89
CA CYS A 245 4.71 11.07 13.61
C CYS A 245 3.38 10.87 12.87
N ASP A 246 2.36 11.67 13.17
CA ASP A 246 1.07 11.63 12.46
C ASP A 246 1.22 12.25 11.07
N GLU A 247 2.01 13.33 10.96
CA GLU A 247 2.29 13.96 9.68
C GLU A 247 3.08 13.07 8.72
N ALA A 248 4.05 12.32 9.26
CA ALA A 248 4.85 11.35 8.52
C ALA A 248 4.06 10.08 8.15
N CYS A 249 2.89 9.83 8.73
CA CYS A 249 2.09 8.64 8.40
C CYS A 249 1.40 8.83 7.03
N PRO A 250 1.67 7.99 6.00
CA PRO A 250 1.03 8.16 4.69
C PRO A 250 -0.50 8.02 4.72
N MET A 251 -1.00 7.28 5.71
CA MET A 251 -2.43 7.05 5.95
C MET A 251 -3.03 8.02 6.99
N ARG A 252 -2.23 8.99 7.48
CA ARG A 252 -2.64 10.05 8.41
C ARG A 252 -3.40 9.51 9.63
N LEU A 253 -2.90 8.42 10.19
CA LEU A 253 -3.49 7.77 11.36
C LEU A 253 -3.03 8.46 12.64
N PRO A 254 -3.84 8.46 13.71
CA PRO A 254 -3.42 8.94 15.01
C PRO A 254 -2.43 7.94 15.63
N THR A 255 -1.14 8.12 15.37
CA THR A 255 -0.08 7.14 15.66
C THR A 255 0.12 6.91 17.15
N ARG A 256 -0.13 7.95 17.95
CA ARG A 256 -0.06 7.95 19.42
C ARG A 256 -1.28 7.31 20.09
N SER A 257 -2.34 7.03 19.33
CA SER A 257 -3.58 6.43 19.85
C SER A 257 -3.48 4.91 19.97
N HIS A 258 -4.55 4.27 20.43
CA HIS A 258 -4.66 2.83 20.60
C HIS A 258 -4.81 2.09 19.26
N LYS A 259 -4.67 0.75 19.30
CA LYS A 259 -4.67 -0.11 18.10
C LYS A 259 -5.91 0.07 17.20
N ARG A 260 -7.11 0.15 17.79
CA ARG A 260 -8.38 0.28 17.04
C ARG A 260 -8.48 1.56 16.22
N ALA A 261 -7.94 2.68 16.72
CA ALA A 261 -7.84 3.93 15.96
C ALA A 261 -6.88 3.85 14.76
N LYS A 262 -6.05 2.80 14.70
CA LYS A 262 -5.05 2.55 13.66
C LYS A 262 -5.43 1.35 12.78
N PHE A 263 -6.73 1.13 12.56
CA PHE A 263 -7.27 0.01 11.78
C PHE A 263 -6.54 -0.22 10.45
N SER A 264 -6.26 0.86 9.70
CA SER A 264 -5.62 0.81 8.38
C SER A 264 -4.11 1.04 8.42
N CYS A 265 -3.44 0.75 9.55
CA CYS A 265 -1.98 0.87 9.65
C CYS A 265 -1.28 -0.12 8.73
N THR A 266 -0.44 0.40 7.83
CA THR A 266 0.34 -0.39 6.85
C THR A 266 1.65 -0.95 7.41
N GLN A 267 1.95 -0.71 8.70
CA GLN A 267 3.24 -1.05 9.32
C GLN A 267 4.46 -0.60 8.50
N CYS A 268 4.37 0.58 7.89
CA CYS A 268 5.46 1.20 7.14
C CYS A 268 6.57 1.78 8.04
N LEU A 269 6.29 1.96 9.33
CA LEU A 269 7.20 2.49 10.36
C LEU A 269 7.75 3.91 10.11
N GLN A 270 7.22 4.66 9.13
CA GLN A 270 7.63 6.06 8.91
C GLN A 270 7.39 6.94 10.15
N CYS A 271 6.31 6.68 10.88
CA CYS A 271 6.03 7.38 12.14
C CYS A 271 7.07 7.10 13.24
N VAL A 272 7.59 5.86 13.31
CA VAL A 272 8.67 5.47 14.23
C VAL A 272 9.96 6.18 13.84
N SER A 273 10.32 6.17 12.56
CA SER A 273 11.49 6.90 12.04
C SER A 273 11.38 8.41 12.32
N ALA A 274 10.22 9.03 12.08
CA ALA A 274 10.00 10.44 12.35
C ALA A 274 10.10 10.76 13.84
N CYS A 275 9.54 9.91 14.71
CA CYS A 275 9.65 10.08 16.14
C CYS A 275 11.11 9.94 16.63
N ARG A 276 11.87 9.01 16.05
CA ARG A 276 13.31 8.86 16.34
C ARG A 276 14.08 10.12 15.98
N GLU A 277 13.81 10.71 14.82
CA GLU A 277 14.50 11.94 14.38
C GLU A 277 14.20 13.13 15.30
N VAL A 278 12.93 13.31 15.69
CA VAL A 278 12.54 14.38 16.63
C VAL A 278 13.14 14.17 18.03
N GLN A 279 13.38 12.91 18.41
CA GLN A 279 13.90 12.54 19.74
C GLN A 279 15.39 12.18 19.68
N LYS A 280 16.13 12.59 18.65
CA LYS A 280 17.55 12.25 18.47
C LYS A 280 18.43 12.72 19.64
N ASP A 281 18.04 13.81 20.28
CA ASP A 281 18.76 14.40 21.42
C ASP A 281 18.24 13.89 22.78
N ASN A 282 17.24 13.00 22.78
CA ASN A 282 16.71 12.36 23.98
C ASN A 282 17.51 11.07 24.26
N PRO A 283 18.16 10.92 25.43
CA PRO A 283 18.95 9.73 25.77
C PRO A 283 18.13 8.43 25.79
N GLU A 284 16.83 8.52 26.05
CA GLU A 284 15.92 7.36 26.06
C GLU A 284 15.33 7.05 24.65
N GLY A 285 15.66 7.85 23.63
CA GLY A 285 15.29 7.62 22.23
C GLY A 285 13.80 7.79 21.89
N SER A 286 13.34 7.11 20.85
CA SER A 286 11.98 7.24 20.30
C SER A 286 10.89 6.74 21.26
N LEU A 287 9.75 7.44 21.29
CA LEU A 287 8.55 7.02 22.06
C LEU A 287 7.62 6.10 21.26
N LEU A 288 7.89 5.90 19.97
CA LEU A 288 7.12 4.97 19.14
C LEU A 288 7.96 3.73 18.86
N THR A 289 7.43 2.57 19.22
CA THR A 289 8.09 1.27 19.02
C THR A 289 7.20 0.32 18.25
N TRP A 290 7.79 -0.66 17.56
CA TRP A 290 7.07 -1.70 16.83
C TRP A 290 7.13 -3.04 17.56
N GLU A 291 6.15 -3.26 18.43
CA GLU A 291 6.12 -4.36 19.39
C GLU A 291 4.81 -5.16 19.31
N PRO A 292 4.77 -6.40 19.81
CA PRO A 292 3.53 -7.13 19.98
C PRO A 292 2.52 -6.34 20.80
N GLY A 293 1.26 -6.31 20.36
CA GLY A 293 0.19 -5.67 21.12
C GLY A 293 -0.05 -6.33 22.49
N ILE A 294 -0.52 -5.55 23.45
CA ILE A 294 -0.94 -6.05 24.76
C ILE A 294 -2.48 -6.14 24.77
N PRO A 295 -3.07 -7.34 24.96
CA PRO A 295 -4.51 -7.49 25.12
C PRO A 295 -5.04 -6.62 26.27
N GLY A 296 -6.18 -5.96 26.10
CA GLY A 296 -6.84 -5.17 27.15
C GLY A 296 -6.33 -3.74 27.37
N LYS A 297 -5.14 -3.37 26.88
CA LYS A 297 -4.60 -1.98 26.98
C LYS A 297 -5.14 -1.02 25.92
N GLN A 298 -6.10 -1.46 25.10
CA GLN A 298 -6.53 -0.80 23.86
C GLN A 298 -7.67 0.22 24.04
N THR A 299 -8.08 0.52 25.27
CA THR A 299 -9.26 1.36 25.57
C THR A 299 -8.95 2.75 26.11
N VAL A 300 -7.69 3.09 26.39
CA VAL A 300 -7.37 4.45 26.85
C VAL A 300 -7.32 5.38 25.64
N LEU A 301 -8.45 6.00 25.34
CA LEU A 301 -8.48 7.28 24.64
C LEU A 301 -7.66 8.25 25.49
N ILE A 302 -6.41 8.51 25.11
CA ILE A 302 -5.80 9.78 25.51
C ILE A 302 -6.64 10.82 24.76
N PRO A 303 -7.46 11.63 25.43
CA PRO A 303 -8.15 12.70 24.74
C PRO A 303 -7.07 13.56 24.09
N VAL A 304 -7.06 13.57 22.76
CA VAL A 304 -6.39 14.63 22.02
C VAL A 304 -7.21 15.86 22.38
N ARG A 305 -6.79 16.59 23.43
CA ARG A 305 -7.21 17.97 23.58
C ARG A 305 -6.70 18.63 22.30
N GLU A 306 -7.62 18.88 21.37
CA GLU A 306 -7.43 19.95 20.41
C GLU A 306 -7.20 21.19 21.27
N ILE A 307 -5.94 21.63 21.30
CA ILE A 307 -5.59 22.94 21.84
C ILE A 307 -6.10 23.91 20.77
N ASP A 308 -7.42 24.08 20.72
CA ASP A 308 -8.04 25.17 20.01
C ASP A 308 -7.89 26.39 20.93
N THR A 309 -6.86 27.18 20.68
CA THR A 309 -6.65 28.48 21.31
C THR A 309 -7.73 29.44 20.82
N LYS A 310 -8.92 29.36 21.42
CA LYS A 310 -9.83 30.50 21.48
C LYS A 310 -9.69 31.16 22.85
N PRO A 311 -9.15 32.38 22.97
CA PRO A 311 -9.18 33.09 24.23
C PRO A 311 -10.64 33.32 24.60
N ARG A 312 -11.07 32.77 25.74
CA ARG A 312 -12.32 33.17 26.37
C ARG A 312 -12.20 34.67 26.66
N GLN A 313 -12.95 35.49 25.93
CA GLN A 313 -13.21 36.85 26.38
C GLN A 313 -13.87 36.79 27.76
N PRO A 314 -13.37 37.55 28.74
CA PRO A 314 -14.07 37.71 30.00
C PRO A 314 -15.41 38.39 29.71
N ARG A 315 -16.51 37.76 30.12
CA ARG A 315 -17.80 38.45 30.17
C ARG A 315 -17.68 39.55 31.23
N ALA A 316 -17.94 40.78 30.80
CA ALA A 316 -18.25 41.90 31.69
C ALA A 316 -19.55 41.63 32.45
#